data_AF-A0A0Q6RIH5-F1
#
_entry.id   AF-A0A0Q6RIH5-F1
#
_cell.length_a   1.000
_cell.length_b   1.000
_cell.length_c   1.000
_cell.angle_alpha   90.00
_cell.angle_beta   90.00
_cell.angle_gamma   90.00
#
_symmetry.space_group_name_H-M   'P 1'
#
loop_
_entity.id
_entity.type
_entity.pdbx_description
1 polymer ?
#
loop_
_entity_poly.entity_id
_entity_poly.type
_entity_poly.pdbx_seq_one_letter_code
_entity_poly.pdbx_strand_id
1 'polypeptide(L)'
;MSEARRVVCAVAATLFALLLLIIIAQYGGHWARVAVLITALLATISQFSAQDPQSQTFHLWVSWLGFLAALWAIVIFALGF
;
A
#
# COMPACT_ATOMS: atom_id res chain seq x y z
N MET A 1 17.27 -2.84 16.95
CA MET A 1 16.68 -4.01 16.25
C MET A 1 17.72 -4.61 15.33
N SER A 2 17.90 -5.94 15.35
CA SER A 2 18.73 -6.63 14.36
C SER A 2 18.11 -6.50 12.96
N GLU A 3 18.95 -6.55 11.93
CA GLU A 3 18.53 -6.48 10.52
C GLU A 3 17.52 -7.58 10.17
N ALA A 4 17.78 -8.81 10.62
CA ALA A 4 16.86 -9.94 10.46
C ALA A 4 15.46 -9.64 11.01
N ARG A 5 15.35 -8.99 12.17
CA ARG A 5 14.04 -8.59 12.73
C ARG A 5 13.35 -7.53 11.87
N ARG A 6 14.10 -6.57 11.31
CA ARG A 6 13.54 -5.54 10.42
C ARG A 6 12.95 -6.17 9.15
N VAL A 7 13.70 -7.08 8.53
CA VAL A 7 13.26 -7.81 7.33
C VAL A 7 12.00 -8.63 7.62
N VAL A 8 11.98 -9.40 8.71
CA VAL A 8 10.80 -10.20 9.09
C VAL A 8 9.58 -9.32 9.33
N CYS A 9 9.74 -8.20 10.06
CA CYS A 9 8.63 -7.26 10.28
C CYS A 9 8.13 -6.65 8.97
N ALA A 10 9.04 -6.27 8.06
CA ALA A 10 8.67 -5.72 6.75
C ALA A 10 7.89 -6.72 5.92
N VAL A 11 8.38 -7.97 5.81
CA VAL A 11 7.68 -9.04 5.08
C VAL A 11 6.30 -9.33 5.68
N ALA A 12 6.20 -9.46 7.00
CA ALA A 12 4.92 -9.68 7.67
C ALA A 12 3.93 -8.53 7.43
N ALA A 13 4.39 -7.28 7.51
CA ALA A 13 3.57 -6.11 7.22
C ALA A 13 3.11 -6.08 5.75
N THR A 14 3.99 -6.42 4.81
CA THR A 14 3.64 -6.50 3.38
C THR A 14 2.59 -7.58 3.12
N LEU A 15 2.74 -8.78 3.71
CA LEU A 15 1.76 -9.85 3.56
C LEU A 15 0.39 -9.48 4.13
N PHE A 16 0.38 -8.84 5.30
CA PHE A 16 -0.86 -8.33 5.90
C PHE A 16 -1.54 -7.28 5.02
N ALA A 17 -0.77 -6.30 4.54
CA ALA A 17 -1.28 -5.26 3.64
C ALA A 17 -1.84 -5.86 2.35
N LEU A 18 -1.15 -6.84 1.76
CA LEU A 18 -1.59 -7.52 0.54
C LEU A 18 -2.93 -8.23 0.77
N LEU A 19 -3.06 -8.98 1.87
CA LEU A 19 -4.29 -9.69 2.22
C LEU A 19 -5.46 -8.72 2.41
N LEU A 20 -5.22 -7.60 3.11
CA LEU A 20 -6.23 -6.55 3.30
C LEU A 20 -6.69 -5.92 1.98
N LEU A 21 -5.75 -5.55 1.11
CA LEU A 21 -6.06 -4.97 -0.20
C LEU A 21 -6.85 -5.95 -1.08
N ILE A 22 -6.50 -7.25 -1.07
CA ILE A 22 -7.26 -8.28 -1.78
C ILE A 22 -8.70 -8.39 -1.27
N ILE A 23 -8.89 -8.37 0.06
CA ILE A 23 -10.23 -8.39 0.66
C ILE A 23 -11.05 -7.20 0.18
N ILE A 24 -10.50 -5.98 0.25
CA ILE A 24 -11.22 -4.78 -0.17
C ILE A 24 -11.50 -4.80 -1.69
N ALA A 25 -10.56 -5.30 -2.50
CA ALA A 25 -10.75 -5.45 -3.94
C ALA A 25 -11.89 -6.42 -4.29
N GLN A 26 -12.02 -7.52 -3.55
CA GLN A 26 -13.01 -8.56 -3.81
C GLN A 26 -14.40 -8.20 -3.25
N TYR A 27 -14.44 -7.65 -2.03
CA TYR A 27 -15.67 -7.50 -1.26
C TYR A 27 -16.11 -6.04 -1.06
N GLY A 28 -15.25 -5.06 -1.35
CA GLY A 28 -15.62 -3.65 -1.21
C GLY A 28 -16.61 -3.18 -2.26
N GLY A 29 -17.27 -2.05 -2.02
CA GLY A 29 -18.07 -1.38 -3.04
C GLY A 29 -17.19 -0.68 -4.08
N HIS A 30 -17.82 -0.05 -5.06
CA HIS A 30 -17.12 0.48 -6.24
C HIS A 30 -15.96 1.42 -5.85
N TRP A 31 -16.22 2.34 -4.91
CA TRP A 31 -15.23 3.34 -4.52
C TRP A 31 -14.09 2.76 -3.70
N ALA A 32 -14.37 1.77 -2.84
CA ALA A 32 -13.33 1.08 -2.08
C ALA A 32 -12.39 0.33 -3.02
N ARG A 33 -12.93 -0.34 -4.05
CA ARG A 33 -12.13 -1.02 -5.07
C ARG A 33 -11.26 -0.06 -5.86
N VAL A 34 -11.79 1.08 -6.29
CA VAL A 34 -11.00 2.11 -6.99
C VAL A 34 -9.85 2.60 -6.11
N ALA A 35 -10.11 2.91 -4.84
CA ALA A 35 -9.07 3.34 -3.91
C ALA A 35 -7.97 2.28 -3.70
N VAL A 36 -8.33 0.99 -3.64
CA VAL A 36 -7.35 -0.11 -3.60
C VAL A 36 -6.51 -0.18 -4.87
N LEU A 37 -7.11 -0.03 -6.05
CA LEU A 37 -6.38 -0.07 -7.32
C LEU A 37 -5.36 1.08 -7.40
N ILE A 38 -5.75 2.28 -6.96
CA ILE A 38 -4.83 3.44 -6.85
C ILE A 38 -3.69 3.12 -5.88
N THR A 39 -4.01 2.53 -4.73
CA THR A 39 -3.01 2.11 -3.73
C THR A 39 -2.01 1.12 -4.32
N ALA A 40 -2.50 0.09 -5.04
CA ALA A 40 -1.65 -0.92 -5.68
C ALA A 40 -0.75 -0.33 -6.76
N LEU A 41 -1.28 0.62 -7.55
CA LEU A 41 -0.51 1.35 -8.55
C LEU A 41 0.61 2.17 -7.89
N LEU A 42 0.30 2.95 -6.85
CA LEU A 42 1.27 3.76 -6.12
C LEU A 42 2.34 2.89 -5.44
N ALA A 43 1.96 1.74 -4.89
CA ALA A 43 2.92 0.78 -4.34
C ALA A 43 3.88 0.25 -5.42
N THR A 44 3.37 -0.04 -6.62
CA THR A 44 4.19 -0.48 -7.77
C THR A 44 5.16 0.62 -8.20
N ILE A 45 4.68 1.86 -8.39
CA ILE A 45 5.53 3.01 -8.73
C ILE A 45 6.61 3.23 -7.65
N SER A 46 6.23 3.11 -6.39
CA SER A 46 7.16 3.21 -5.25
C SER A 46 8.27 2.15 -5.33
N GLN A 47 7.93 0.89 -5.63
CA GLN A 47 8.91 -0.20 -5.73
C GLN A 47 9.90 0.00 -6.88
N PHE A 48 9.45 0.45 -8.05
CA PHE A 48 10.34 0.72 -9.17
C PHE A 48 11.22 1.96 -8.94
N SER A 49 10.66 3.04 -8.37
CA SER A 49 11.42 4.25 -8.07
C SER A 49 12.44 4.09 -6.95
N ALA A 50 12.24 3.14 -6.03
CA ALA A 50 13.21 2.84 -4.97
C ALA A 50 14.56 2.30 -5.48
N GLN A 51 14.62 1.85 -6.73
CA GLN A 51 15.83 1.27 -7.32
C GLN A 51 16.87 2.33 -7.71
N ASP A 52 16.45 3.58 -7.88
CA ASP A 52 17.31 4.70 -8.25
C ASP A 52 17.60 5.61 -7.05
N PRO A 53 18.87 5.72 -6.60
CA PRO A 53 19.25 6.61 -5.50
C PRO A 53 18.87 8.08 -5.71
N GLN A 54 18.83 8.57 -6.96
CA GLN A 54 18.45 9.96 -7.25
C GLN A 54 16.95 10.22 -7.03
N SER A 55 16.15 9.15 -7.03
CA SER A 55 14.70 9.18 -6.89
C SER A 55 14.21 9.00 -5.44
N GLN A 56 15.11 9.06 -4.45
CA GLN A 56 14.78 8.78 -3.03
C GLN A 56 13.60 9.63 -2.51
N THR A 57 13.60 10.94 -2.78
CA THR A 57 12.52 11.84 -2.35
C THR A 57 11.20 11.51 -3.05
N PHE A 58 11.25 11.17 -4.34
CA PHE A 58 10.07 10.80 -5.13
C PHE A 58 9.44 9.51 -4.60
N HIS A 59 10.25 8.46 -4.40
CA HIS A 59 9.82 7.20 -3.80
C HIS A 59 9.12 7.40 -2.44
N LEU A 60 9.67 8.27 -1.58
CA LEU A 60 9.07 8.56 -0.28
C LEU A 60 7.69 9.22 -0.42
N TRP A 61 7.55 10.22 -1.30
CA TRP A 61 6.26 10.88 -1.54
C TRP A 61 5.21 9.90 -2.09
N VAL A 62 5.58 9.09 -3.08
CA VAL A 62 4.68 8.08 -3.65
C VAL A 62 4.26 7.06 -2.60
N SER A 63 5.18 6.65 -1.72
CA SER A 63 4.86 5.73 -0.62
C SER A 63 3.87 6.32 0.37
N TRP A 64 4.03 7.60 0.73
CA TRP A 64 3.08 8.30 1.61
C TRP A 64 1.69 8.45 0.96
N LEU A 65 1.63 8.80 -0.32
CA LEU A 65 0.36 8.87 -1.06
C LEU A 65 -0.30 7.49 -1.16
N GLY A 66 0.48 6.44 -1.41
CA GLY A 66 -0.01 5.07 -1.44
C GLY A 66 -0.59 4.65 -0.08
N PHE A 67 0.08 5.01 1.02
CA PHE A 67 -0.41 4.76 2.37
C PHE A 67 -1.73 5.48 2.66
N LEU A 68 -1.84 6.77 2.28
CA LEU A 68 -3.09 7.53 2.44
C LEU A 68 -4.24 6.94 1.62
N ALA A 69 -3.97 6.51 0.39
CA ALA A 69 -4.94 5.82 -0.45
C ALA A 69 -5.39 4.49 0.19
N ALA A 70 -4.48 3.75 0.82
CA ALA A 70 -4.79 2.52 1.53
C ALA A 70 -5.71 2.78 2.73
N LEU A 71 -5.39 3.79 3.55
CA LEU A 71 -6.23 4.20 4.67
C LEU A 71 -7.63 4.61 4.21
N TRP A 72 -7.70 5.38 3.13
CA TRP A 72 -8.98 5.78 2.55
C TRP A 72 -9.80 4.59 2.06
N ALA A 73 -9.16 3.62 1.38
CA ALA A 73 -9.81 2.38 0.96
C ALA A 73 -10.39 1.60 2.16
N ILE A 74 -9.67 1.52 3.27
CA ILE A 74 -10.13 0.87 4.51
C ILE A 74 -11.35 1.59 5.09
N VAL A 75 -11.33 2.93 5.15
CA VAL A 75 -12.44 3.73 5.67
C VAL A 75 -13.69 3.56 4.81
N ILE A 76 -13.57 3.67 3.48
CA ILE A 76 -14.69 3.49 2.56
C ILE A 76 -15.25 2.06 2.68
N PHE A 77 -14.38 1.06 2.73
CA PHE A 77 -14.76 -0.34 2.91
C PHE A 77 -15.55 -0.56 4.21
N ALA A 78 -15.06 0.00 5.32
CA ALA A 78 -15.70 -0.12 6.63
C ALA A 78 -17.08 0.58 6.68
N LEU A 79 -17.26 1.64 5.90
CA LEU A 79 -18.54 2.34 5.75
C LEU A 79 -19.51 1.65 4.77
N GLY A 80 -19.07 0.60 4.08
CA GLY A 80 -19.88 -0.17 3.14
C GLY A 80 -20.03 0.42 1.74
N PHE A 81 -19.12 1.33 1.34
CA PHE A 81 -19.12 2.00 0.03
C PHE A 81 -18.16 1.35 -0.99
#